data_AF-A0A963AXA6-F1
#
_entry.id   AF-A0A963AXA6-F1
#
_cell.length_a   1.000
_cell.length_b   1.000
_cell.length_c   1.000
_cell.angle_alpha   90.00
_cell.angle_beta   90.00
_cell.angle_gamma   90.00
#
_symmetry.space_group_name_H-M   'P 1'
#
loop_
_entity.id
_entity.type
_entity.pdbx_description
1 polymer ?
#
loop_
_entity_poly.entity_id
_entity_poly.type
_entity_poly.pdbx_seq_one_letter_code
_entity_poly.pdbx_strand_id
1 'polypeptide(L)'
;MSKKSALQEKKPFAVTLDVGTSLLNKTGSWRTSRPVYVDRLPPCNNACPAGENIQAWLFEAEEGNYEAAWRKIMEENPFPSIMGRVCYQPCETACNRAMLDESVGINSVERFLGDQAQKYDWKIAVGKPTGKRVMVVGAGPGGLAAAYHLRRFGHAVTVFESASKAGGMLRWGIPKYRLPREKLNGEIERIEEMGVEIRLDTPVDDLKATMEEGGYDAAFLAVGAHTPKSLDIPISGNIPVIEGITLLRDVELEQTRYLKGRVVVYGGGNTAMDVARSAKRLTGFTPKVIVRRARERMAAHDFEVHEALEEVVDILNLRTIKEIKGSTFVLEKMVPDDSGRPFPTGQFEEIEGDVLVMALGQDSELGLLRNFPDIEIKWGVVSVNAGMMTGHAGIFAGGDMVPSERTVT
;
A
#
# COMPACT_ATOMS: atom_id res chain seq x y z
N MET A 1 -94.27 -21.18 19.08
CA MET A 1 -93.43 -20.01 18.73
C MET A 1 -92.03 -20.34 19.25
N SER A 2 -90.93 -20.37 18.48
CA SER A 2 -90.52 -19.51 17.38
C SER A 2 -89.59 -20.26 16.40
N LYS A 3 -89.96 -20.14 15.13
CA LYS A 3 -89.20 -20.16 13.86
C LYS A 3 -87.75 -20.68 13.86
N LYS A 4 -87.59 -21.82 13.16
CA LYS A 4 -86.48 -22.04 12.22
C LYS A 4 -86.33 -20.81 11.31
N SER A 5 -85.12 -20.27 11.24
CA SER A 5 -84.67 -19.39 10.16
C SER A 5 -83.26 -19.81 9.81
N ALA A 6 -83.15 -20.62 8.76
CA ALA A 6 -81.90 -20.94 8.11
C ALA A 6 -81.27 -19.64 7.58
N LEU A 7 -80.26 -19.13 8.28
CA LEU A 7 -79.29 -18.21 7.70
C LEU A 7 -78.33 -19.06 6.86
N GLN A 8 -78.76 -19.32 5.62
CA GLN A 8 -77.88 -19.77 4.56
C GLN A 8 -76.93 -18.59 4.29
N GLU A 9 -75.71 -18.65 4.83
CA GLU A 9 -74.66 -17.68 4.55
C GLU A 9 -74.38 -17.66 3.04
N LYS A 10 -74.88 -16.63 2.36
CA LYS A 10 -74.59 -16.37 0.95
C LYS A 10 -73.11 -16.00 0.83
N LYS A 11 -72.27 -16.95 0.41
CA LYS A 11 -70.93 -16.64 -0.08
C LYS A 11 -71.05 -15.75 -1.34
N PRO A 12 -70.31 -14.63 -1.44
CA PRO A 12 -70.24 -13.85 -2.67
C PRO A 12 -69.74 -14.71 -3.85
N PHE A 13 -70.22 -14.42 -5.07
CA PHE A 13 -70.07 -15.24 -6.29
C PHE A 13 -68.63 -15.61 -6.70
N ALA A 14 -67.59 -15.00 -6.10
CA ALA A 14 -66.18 -15.26 -6.41
C ALA A 14 -65.33 -15.68 -5.19
N VAL A 15 -65.96 -15.97 -4.04
CA VAL A 15 -65.25 -16.37 -2.81
C VAL A 15 -65.45 -17.86 -2.58
N THR A 16 -64.43 -18.65 -2.87
CA THR A 16 -64.45 -20.13 -2.76
C THR A 16 -64.14 -20.64 -1.35
N LEU A 17 -63.66 -19.78 -0.45
CA LEU A 17 -63.25 -20.15 0.91
C LEU A 17 -64.03 -19.36 1.96
N ASP A 18 -64.36 -20.01 3.09
CA ASP A 18 -64.94 -19.34 4.26
C ASP A 18 -63.98 -18.31 4.85
N VAL A 19 -64.50 -17.22 5.42
CA VAL A 19 -63.68 -16.18 6.07
C VAL A 19 -63.09 -16.74 7.36
N GLY A 20 -61.91 -17.36 7.26
CA GLY A 20 -61.17 -17.89 8.40
C GLY A 20 -60.36 -16.81 9.12
N THR A 21 -60.16 -16.99 10.43
CA THR A 21 -59.18 -16.19 11.19
C THR A 21 -57.77 -16.46 10.66
N SER A 22 -56.81 -15.56 10.91
CA SER A 22 -55.38 -15.73 10.58
C SER A 22 -54.71 -16.95 11.25
N LEU A 23 -55.43 -17.68 12.11
CA LEU A 23 -55.04 -18.99 12.64
C LEU A 23 -55.33 -20.14 11.66
N LEU A 24 -56.39 -20.03 10.84
CA LEU A 24 -56.78 -21.02 9.82
C LEU A 24 -56.05 -20.78 8.48
N ASN A 25 -55.88 -19.52 8.11
CA ASN A 25 -55.02 -19.12 6.99
C ASN A 25 -53.62 -18.81 7.52
N LYS A 26 -52.64 -19.69 7.26
CA LYS A 26 -51.22 -19.56 7.68
C LYS A 26 -50.48 -18.39 6.99
N THR A 27 -51.11 -17.23 6.87
CA THR A 27 -50.57 -16.00 6.30
C THR A 27 -50.48 -14.98 7.43
N GLY A 28 -49.45 -15.12 8.26
CA GLY A 28 -49.17 -14.34 9.47
C GLY A 28 -47.94 -14.91 10.20
N SER A 29 -47.34 -14.18 11.14
CA SER A 29 -45.99 -14.39 11.69
C SER A 29 -45.78 -15.67 12.52
N TRP A 30 -45.85 -16.82 11.87
CA TRP A 30 -45.36 -18.10 12.37
C TRP A 30 -43.90 -18.25 11.91
N ARG A 31 -42.99 -17.54 12.56
CA ARG A 31 -41.55 -17.74 12.35
C ARG A 31 -41.02 -18.58 13.52
N THR A 32 -40.57 -19.79 13.24
CA THR A 32 -39.82 -20.63 14.19
C THR A 32 -38.42 -20.09 14.46
N SER A 33 -37.96 -19.14 13.64
CA SER A 33 -36.67 -18.47 13.75
C SER A 33 -36.85 -16.97 13.97
N ARG A 34 -36.26 -16.43 15.04
CA ARG A 34 -36.17 -14.99 15.28
C ARG A 34 -34.89 -14.47 14.60
N PRO A 35 -34.98 -13.50 13.66
CA PRO A 35 -33.78 -12.85 13.15
C PRO A 35 -33.09 -12.13 14.31
N VAL A 36 -31.81 -12.41 14.50
CA VAL A 36 -30.95 -11.68 15.42
C VAL A 36 -30.09 -10.76 14.56
N TYR A 37 -30.14 -9.47 14.87
CA TYR A 37 -29.22 -8.53 14.25
C TYR A 37 -27.82 -8.81 14.83
N VAL A 38 -26.88 -9.08 13.95
CA VAL A 38 -25.47 -9.30 14.33
C VAL A 38 -24.69 -8.17 13.67
N ASP A 39 -24.18 -7.26 14.48
CA ASP A 39 -23.23 -6.26 14.04
C ASP A 39 -21.94 -6.96 13.64
N ARG A 40 -21.67 -6.98 12.33
CA ARG A 40 -20.41 -7.47 11.77
C ARG A 40 -19.64 -6.29 11.22
N LEU A 41 -18.32 -6.35 11.35
CA LEU A 41 -17.46 -5.37 10.70
C LEU A 41 -17.68 -5.47 9.17
N PRO A 42 -17.97 -4.36 8.47
CA PRO A 42 -18.07 -4.38 7.03
C PRO A 42 -16.79 -4.94 6.41
N PRO A 43 -16.87 -5.78 5.37
CA PRO A 43 -15.70 -6.48 4.85
C PRO A 43 -14.66 -5.50 4.27
N CYS A 44 -15.10 -4.36 3.72
CA CYS A 44 -14.20 -3.29 3.30
C CYS A 44 -13.41 -2.72 4.47
N ASN A 45 -14.07 -2.38 5.59
CA ASN A 45 -13.41 -1.91 6.82
C ASN A 45 -12.41 -2.96 7.33
N ASN A 46 -12.82 -4.23 7.40
CA ASN A 46 -11.97 -5.32 7.88
C ASN A 46 -10.73 -5.56 6.99
N ALA A 47 -10.87 -5.33 5.69
CA ALA A 47 -9.79 -5.51 4.73
C ALA A 47 -8.87 -4.29 4.60
N CYS A 48 -9.23 -3.14 5.16
CA CYS A 48 -8.40 -1.94 5.12
C CYS A 48 -7.23 -2.05 6.13
N PRO A 49 -5.96 -2.09 5.68
CA PRO A 49 -4.83 -2.21 6.60
C PRO A 49 -4.65 -0.98 7.49
N ALA A 50 -5.04 0.20 7.00
CA ALA A 50 -5.05 1.44 7.77
C ALA A 50 -6.14 1.48 8.85
N GLY A 51 -7.09 0.53 8.85
CA GLY A 51 -8.15 0.47 9.86
C GLY A 51 -9.32 1.43 9.63
N GLU A 52 -9.43 2.01 8.43
CA GLU A 52 -10.46 3.01 8.14
C GLU A 52 -11.89 2.51 8.29
N ASN A 53 -12.76 3.39 8.79
CA ASN A 53 -14.20 3.16 8.78
C ASN A 53 -14.82 3.59 7.44
N ILE A 54 -14.59 2.77 6.41
CA ILE A 54 -15.01 3.01 5.03
C ILE A 54 -16.51 3.24 4.90
N GLN A 55 -17.31 2.40 5.56
CA GLN A 55 -18.76 2.56 5.54
C GLN A 55 -19.22 3.92 6.11
N ALA A 56 -18.57 4.44 7.15
CA ALA A 56 -18.94 5.72 7.74
C ALA A 56 -18.55 6.91 6.85
N TRP A 57 -17.32 6.95 6.34
CA TRP A 57 -16.90 8.08 5.51
C TRP A 57 -17.57 8.08 4.12
N LEU A 58 -17.92 6.90 3.56
CA LEU A 58 -18.72 6.83 2.35
C LEU A 58 -20.13 7.39 2.54
N PHE A 59 -20.75 7.11 3.69
CA PHE A 59 -22.08 7.65 4.02
C PHE A 59 -22.06 9.18 4.07
N GLU A 60 -21.07 9.77 4.74
CA GLU A 60 -20.91 11.24 4.76
C GLU A 60 -20.65 11.80 3.35
N ALA A 61 -19.88 11.10 2.52
CA ALA A 61 -19.61 11.52 1.15
C ALA A 61 -20.88 11.45 0.26
N GLU A 62 -21.73 10.44 0.45
CA GLU A 62 -23.01 10.29 -0.25
C GLU A 62 -23.97 11.45 0.07
N GLU A 63 -24.02 11.88 1.33
CA GLU A 63 -24.81 13.03 1.80
C GLU A 63 -24.22 14.40 1.38
N GLY A 64 -23.07 14.41 0.71
CA GLY A 64 -22.37 15.63 0.28
C GLY A 64 -21.56 16.31 1.39
N ASN A 65 -21.43 15.70 2.56
CA ASN A 65 -20.64 16.18 3.70
C ASN A 65 -19.15 15.84 3.53
N TYR A 66 -18.52 16.31 2.46
CA TYR A 66 -17.17 15.89 2.08
C TYR A 66 -16.10 16.18 3.14
N GLU A 67 -16.20 17.31 3.86
CA GLU A 67 -15.25 17.59 4.94
C GLU A 67 -15.41 16.60 6.10
N ALA A 68 -16.65 16.22 6.46
CA ALA A 68 -16.91 15.24 7.50
C ALA A 68 -16.40 13.86 7.10
N ALA A 69 -16.64 13.45 5.84
CA ALA A 69 -16.09 12.23 5.26
C ALA A 69 -14.56 12.20 5.34
N TRP A 70 -13.90 13.28 4.89
CA TRP A 70 -12.44 13.39 4.97
C TRP A 70 -11.93 13.35 6.41
N ARG A 71 -12.57 14.08 7.34
CA ARG A 71 -12.20 14.05 8.77
C ARG A 71 -12.30 12.63 9.33
N LYS A 72 -13.27 11.85 8.87
CA LYS A 72 -13.44 10.46 9.29
C LYS A 72 -12.32 9.55 8.78
N ILE A 73 -11.81 9.77 7.56
CA ILE A 73 -10.61 9.07 7.05
C ILE A 73 -9.39 9.45 7.88
N MET A 74 -9.20 10.76 8.12
CA MET A 74 -8.07 11.32 8.86
C MET A 74 -8.00 10.87 10.32
N GLU A 75 -9.04 10.22 10.86
CA GLU A 75 -8.94 9.55 12.16
C GLU A 75 -7.87 8.47 12.17
N GLU A 76 -7.67 7.77 11.05
CA GLU A 76 -6.78 6.61 10.93
C GLU A 76 -5.66 6.86 9.90
N ASN A 77 -6.00 7.45 8.75
CA ASN A 77 -5.11 7.60 7.61
C ASN A 77 -4.83 9.10 7.29
N PRO A 78 -3.58 9.58 7.45
CA PRO A 78 -3.24 10.97 7.15
C PRO A 78 -3.07 11.31 5.66
N PHE A 79 -3.20 10.30 4.78
CA PHE A 79 -2.82 10.40 3.37
C PHE A 79 -3.93 10.06 2.36
N PRO A 80 -5.19 10.54 2.51
CA PRO A 80 -6.27 10.16 1.59
C PRO A 80 -5.98 10.52 0.12
N SER A 81 -5.28 11.62 -0.17
CA SER A 81 -4.95 11.98 -1.56
C SER A 81 -3.92 11.01 -2.17
N ILE A 82 -2.94 10.59 -1.38
CA ILE A 82 -1.92 9.62 -1.80
C ILE A 82 -2.53 8.21 -1.87
N MET A 83 -3.22 7.74 -0.82
CA MET A 83 -3.74 6.37 -0.74
C MET A 83 -4.77 6.07 -1.81
N GLY A 84 -5.65 7.03 -2.14
CA GLY A 84 -6.57 6.88 -3.27
C GLY A 84 -5.88 6.71 -4.65
N ARG A 85 -4.55 6.93 -4.74
CA ARG A 85 -3.74 6.73 -5.96
C ARG A 85 -2.83 5.50 -5.93
N VAL A 86 -2.30 5.14 -4.76
CA VAL A 86 -1.22 4.14 -4.67
C VAL A 86 -1.61 2.88 -3.89
N CYS A 87 -2.70 2.92 -3.12
CA CYS A 87 -3.20 1.76 -2.38
C CYS A 87 -3.61 0.65 -3.36
N TYR A 88 -3.43 -0.60 -2.93
CA TYR A 88 -3.81 -1.79 -3.69
C TYR A 88 -5.26 -2.23 -3.47
N GLN A 89 -6.05 -1.39 -2.79
CA GLN A 89 -7.52 -1.50 -2.70
C GLN A 89 -8.02 -2.88 -2.17
N PRO A 90 -7.42 -3.45 -1.10
CA PRO A 90 -7.92 -4.71 -0.54
C PRO A 90 -9.39 -4.60 -0.08
N CYS A 91 -9.81 -3.39 0.31
CA CYS A 91 -11.18 -3.05 0.65
C CYS A 91 -12.17 -3.23 -0.52
N GLU A 92 -11.76 -2.98 -1.76
CA GLU A 92 -12.58 -3.17 -2.96
C GLU A 92 -12.62 -4.64 -3.36
N THR A 93 -11.51 -5.36 -3.20
CA THR A 93 -11.46 -6.82 -3.43
C THR A 93 -12.39 -7.57 -2.48
N ALA A 94 -12.49 -7.12 -1.21
CA ALA A 94 -13.37 -7.70 -0.20
C ALA A 94 -14.82 -7.18 -0.28
N CYS A 95 -15.14 -6.28 -1.21
CA CYS A 95 -16.45 -5.61 -1.24
C CYS A 95 -17.59 -6.60 -1.51
N ASN A 96 -18.61 -6.63 -0.66
CA ASN A 96 -19.80 -7.47 -0.86
C ASN A 96 -20.49 -7.20 -2.22
N ARG A 97 -20.37 -5.98 -2.74
CA ARG A 97 -21.02 -5.58 -4.00
C ARG A 97 -20.39 -6.25 -5.23
N ALA A 98 -19.11 -6.63 -5.15
CA ALA A 98 -18.41 -7.39 -6.20
C ALA A 98 -19.11 -8.73 -6.53
N MET A 99 -19.88 -9.29 -5.59
CA MET A 99 -20.65 -10.52 -5.77
C MET A 99 -21.99 -10.29 -6.50
N LEU A 100 -22.38 -9.05 -6.73
CA LEU A 100 -23.62 -8.67 -7.40
C LEU A 100 -23.34 -8.09 -8.79
N ASP A 101 -22.58 -6.99 -8.85
CA ASP A 101 -22.20 -6.31 -10.08
C ASP A 101 -20.70 -5.95 -10.08
N GLU A 102 -20.33 -4.87 -9.41
CA GLU A 102 -18.95 -4.36 -9.33
C GLU A 102 -18.64 -3.82 -7.92
N SER A 103 -17.36 -3.78 -7.58
CA SER A 103 -16.93 -3.16 -6.33
C SER A 103 -17.25 -1.67 -6.32
N VAL A 104 -17.55 -1.15 -5.13
CA VAL A 104 -17.62 0.31 -4.94
C VAL A 104 -16.22 0.87 -5.16
N GLY A 105 -16.08 1.94 -5.94
CA GLY A 105 -14.81 2.66 -6.16
C GLY A 105 -14.38 3.46 -4.93
N ILE A 106 -14.10 2.76 -3.83
CA ILE A 106 -13.67 3.28 -2.53
C ILE A 106 -12.44 4.18 -2.71
N ASN A 107 -11.42 3.70 -3.41
CA ASN A 107 -10.18 4.42 -3.63
C ASN A 107 -10.40 5.74 -4.40
N SER A 108 -11.38 5.75 -5.31
CA SER A 108 -11.71 6.90 -6.16
C SER A 108 -12.38 8.01 -5.34
N VAL A 109 -13.25 7.62 -4.41
CA VAL A 109 -13.86 8.55 -3.45
C VAL A 109 -12.81 9.05 -2.46
N GLU A 110 -11.95 8.18 -1.93
CA GLU A 110 -10.85 8.57 -1.04
C GLU A 110 -9.92 9.60 -1.71
N ARG A 111 -9.51 9.33 -2.95
CA ARG A 111 -8.75 10.26 -3.81
C ARG A 111 -9.46 11.60 -3.95
N PHE A 112 -10.75 11.58 -4.25
CA PHE A 112 -11.55 12.79 -4.40
C PHE A 112 -11.58 13.62 -3.12
N LEU A 113 -11.82 12.97 -1.97
CA LEU A 113 -11.88 13.63 -0.66
C LEU A 113 -10.52 14.22 -0.26
N GLY A 114 -9.43 13.48 -0.47
CA GLY A 114 -8.07 13.99 -0.23
C GLY A 114 -7.73 15.19 -1.12
N ASP A 115 -8.15 15.17 -2.39
CA ASP A 115 -7.96 16.30 -3.30
C ASP A 115 -8.82 17.52 -2.93
N GLN A 116 -10.06 17.32 -2.44
CA GLN A 116 -10.90 18.41 -1.91
C GLN A 116 -10.27 19.04 -0.67
N ALA A 117 -9.71 18.22 0.23
CA ALA A 117 -9.05 18.70 1.44
C ALA A 117 -7.87 19.63 1.14
N GLN A 118 -7.09 19.33 0.10
CA GLN A 118 -6.03 20.22 -0.37
C GLN A 118 -6.59 21.49 -1.02
N LYS A 119 -7.66 21.37 -1.81
CA LYS A 119 -8.28 22.51 -2.51
C LYS A 119 -8.89 23.52 -1.54
N TYR A 120 -9.56 23.06 -0.49
CA TYR A 120 -10.26 23.89 0.49
C TYR A 120 -9.48 24.10 1.79
N ASP A 121 -8.22 23.64 1.83
CA ASP A 121 -7.32 23.81 2.95
C ASP A 121 -7.87 23.28 4.29
N TRP A 122 -8.47 22.09 4.27
CA TRP A 122 -9.04 21.49 5.47
C TRP A 122 -7.95 21.09 6.48
N LYS A 123 -8.16 21.45 7.74
CA LYS A 123 -7.18 21.27 8.83
C LYS A 123 -7.64 20.27 9.88
N ILE A 124 -6.69 19.61 10.54
CA ILE A 124 -6.91 18.74 11.70
C ILE A 124 -6.45 19.44 12.98
N ALA A 125 -7.27 19.33 14.03
CA ALA A 125 -6.92 19.87 15.34
C ALA A 125 -5.83 19.03 16.01
N VAL A 126 -4.91 19.70 16.70
CA VAL A 126 -3.84 19.07 17.48
C VAL A 126 -4.24 18.91 18.94
N GLY A 127 -3.74 17.86 19.59
CA GLY A 127 -3.99 17.61 21.01
C GLY A 127 -3.30 18.60 21.94
N LYS A 128 -3.72 18.61 23.20
CA LYS A 128 -3.10 19.42 24.25
C LYS A 128 -1.64 18.98 24.47
N PRO A 129 -0.69 19.92 24.65
CA PRO A 129 0.71 19.57 24.85
C PRO A 129 0.91 18.60 26.03
N THR A 130 1.56 17.47 25.76
CA THR A 130 1.88 16.46 26.78
C THR A 130 3.19 16.76 27.52
N GLY A 131 4.01 17.68 27.00
CA GLY A 131 5.36 17.94 27.47
C GLY A 131 6.39 16.88 27.05
N LYS A 132 5.98 15.87 26.27
CA LYS A 132 6.84 14.79 25.78
C LYS A 132 7.35 15.05 24.38
N ARG A 133 8.60 14.68 24.12
CA ARG A 133 9.29 14.83 22.84
C ARG A 133 9.56 13.46 22.23
N VAL A 134 9.15 13.26 20.98
CA VAL A 134 9.33 12.01 20.26
C VAL A 134 10.16 12.26 19.00
N MET A 135 11.18 11.43 18.83
CA MET A 135 12.00 11.38 17.62
C MET A 135 11.38 10.40 16.63
N VAL A 136 11.31 10.76 15.36
CA VAL A 136 10.95 9.84 14.28
C VAL A 136 12.12 9.77 13.30
N VAL A 137 12.57 8.58 12.94
CA VAL A 137 13.68 8.38 11.98
C VAL A 137 13.12 7.88 10.65
N GLY A 138 13.22 8.70 9.61
CA GLY A 138 12.66 8.47 8.27
C GLY A 138 11.35 9.24 8.05
N ALA A 139 11.29 10.02 6.98
CA ALA A 139 10.08 10.74 6.55
C ALA A 139 9.35 10.01 5.41
N GLY A 140 9.34 8.67 5.46
CA GLY A 140 8.47 7.83 4.64
C GLY A 140 7.04 7.76 5.16
N PRO A 141 6.14 6.97 4.52
CA PRO A 141 4.74 6.87 4.92
C PRO A 141 4.57 6.48 6.39
N GLY A 142 5.29 5.44 6.86
CA GLY A 142 5.21 5.00 8.26
C GLY A 142 5.67 6.06 9.26
N GLY A 143 6.78 6.76 8.98
CA GLY A 143 7.31 7.81 9.86
C GLY A 143 6.40 9.04 9.91
N LEU A 144 5.93 9.49 8.74
CA LEU A 144 5.00 10.62 8.66
C LEU A 144 3.64 10.29 9.30
N ALA A 145 3.13 9.06 9.14
CA ALA A 145 1.91 8.61 9.82
C ALA A 145 2.07 8.58 11.34
N ALA A 146 3.20 8.05 11.84
CA ALA A 146 3.51 8.09 13.26
C ALA A 146 3.59 9.54 13.77
N ALA A 147 4.28 10.41 13.05
CA ALA A 147 4.41 11.82 13.40
C ALA A 147 3.05 12.54 13.46
N TYR A 148 2.17 12.29 12.49
CA TYR A 148 0.81 12.80 12.45
C TYR A 148 0.02 12.39 13.70
N HIS A 149 -0.02 11.09 14.03
CA HIS A 149 -0.79 10.58 15.17
C HIS A 149 -0.21 11.05 16.50
N LEU A 150 1.12 11.01 16.67
CA LEU A 150 1.79 11.55 17.85
C LEU A 150 1.48 13.03 18.06
N ARG A 151 1.43 13.81 16.97
CA ARG A 151 1.08 15.22 17.02
C ARG A 151 -0.39 15.44 17.38
N ARG A 152 -1.31 14.61 16.86
CA ARG A 152 -2.74 14.63 17.28
C ARG A 152 -2.92 14.32 18.76
N PHE A 153 -2.08 13.46 19.33
CA PHE A 153 -2.08 13.19 20.77
C PHE A 153 -1.34 14.26 21.60
N GLY A 154 -0.78 15.29 20.97
CA GLY A 154 -0.20 16.46 21.65
C GLY A 154 1.27 16.29 22.03
N HIS A 155 1.98 15.32 21.47
CA HIS A 155 3.43 15.23 21.60
C HIS A 155 4.13 16.27 20.70
N ALA A 156 5.34 16.68 21.10
CA ALA A 156 6.26 17.40 20.23
C ALA A 156 7.05 16.38 19.41
N VAL A 157 7.09 16.53 18.09
CA VAL A 157 7.66 15.53 17.19
C VAL A 157 8.69 16.17 16.27
N THR A 158 9.87 15.55 16.20
CA THR A 158 10.90 15.87 15.20
C THR A 158 11.16 14.63 14.34
N VAL A 159 11.00 14.77 13.03
CA VAL A 159 11.30 13.74 12.02
C VAL A 159 12.69 14.02 11.44
N PHE A 160 13.55 13.02 11.42
CA PHE A 160 14.88 13.06 10.84
C PHE A 160 14.88 12.30 9.51
N GLU A 161 15.16 13.00 8.42
CA GLU A 161 15.17 12.43 7.07
C GLU A 161 16.56 12.57 6.46
N SER A 162 17.10 11.45 5.99
CA SER A 162 18.41 11.37 5.33
C SER A 162 18.44 12.08 3.98
N ALA A 163 17.31 12.15 3.27
CA ALA A 163 17.19 12.72 1.94
C ALA A 163 16.86 14.21 1.98
N SER A 164 17.06 14.86 0.83
CA SER A 164 16.81 16.29 0.66
C SER A 164 15.32 16.66 0.59
N LYS A 165 14.41 15.67 0.63
CA LYS A 165 12.95 15.86 0.63
C LYS A 165 12.24 14.70 1.33
N ALA A 166 11.20 15.01 2.09
CA ALA A 166 10.32 14.05 2.74
C ALA A 166 9.41 13.30 1.74
N GLY A 167 8.95 12.13 2.15
CA GLY A 167 8.04 11.25 1.42
C GLY A 167 8.55 9.81 1.27
N GLY A 168 9.85 9.56 1.53
CA GLY A 168 10.45 8.23 1.41
C GLY A 168 10.11 7.56 0.06
N MET A 169 9.69 6.30 0.10
CA MET A 169 9.34 5.52 -1.10
C MET A 169 8.19 6.13 -1.93
N LEU A 170 7.29 6.91 -1.34
CA LEU A 170 6.26 7.64 -2.08
C LEU A 170 6.90 8.63 -3.08
N ARG A 171 8.00 9.28 -2.67
CA ARG A 171 8.74 10.21 -3.53
C ARG A 171 9.75 9.49 -4.43
N TRP A 172 10.55 8.61 -3.84
CA TRP A 172 11.75 8.09 -4.49
C TRP A 172 11.50 6.80 -5.29
N GLY A 173 10.41 6.10 -5.01
CA GLY A 173 10.04 4.86 -5.70
C GLY A 173 8.85 5.00 -6.63
N ILE A 174 7.81 5.74 -6.24
CA ILE A 174 6.59 5.86 -7.06
C ILE A 174 6.76 6.97 -8.10
N PRO A 175 6.63 6.67 -9.40
CA PRO A 175 6.78 7.67 -10.45
C PRO A 175 5.74 8.81 -10.38
N LYS A 176 6.13 10.01 -10.86
CA LYS A 176 5.28 11.22 -10.86
C LYS A 176 3.94 11.03 -11.58
N TYR A 177 3.87 10.16 -12.59
CA TYR A 177 2.63 9.90 -13.34
C TYR A 177 1.59 9.11 -12.54
N ARG A 178 2.02 8.36 -11.51
CA ARG A 178 1.13 7.68 -10.55
C ARG A 178 0.84 8.54 -9.34
N LEU A 179 1.89 9.17 -8.80
CA LEU A 179 1.79 10.02 -7.63
C LEU A 179 2.33 11.43 -7.92
N PRO A 180 1.45 12.36 -8.33
CA PRO A 180 1.83 13.73 -8.59
C PRO A 180 2.43 14.40 -7.34
N ARG A 181 3.50 15.18 -7.53
CA ARG A 181 4.30 15.72 -6.40
C ARG A 181 3.61 16.83 -5.65
N GLU A 182 2.72 17.58 -6.31
CA GLU A 182 1.85 18.54 -5.65
C GLU A 182 0.90 17.86 -4.67
N LYS A 183 0.41 16.65 -5.00
CA LYS A 183 -0.46 15.87 -4.11
C LYS A 183 0.31 15.33 -2.91
N LEU A 184 1.50 14.78 -3.14
CA LEU A 184 2.38 14.32 -2.06
C LEU A 184 2.79 15.48 -1.13
N ASN A 185 3.25 16.60 -1.70
CA ASN A 185 3.71 17.74 -0.92
C ASN A 185 2.56 18.33 -0.07
N GLY A 186 1.36 18.48 -0.63
CA GLY A 186 0.23 19.04 0.12
C GLY A 186 -0.16 18.25 1.38
N GLU A 187 0.01 16.92 1.40
CA GLU A 187 -0.26 16.13 2.62
C GLU A 187 0.91 16.15 3.60
N ILE A 188 2.15 16.27 3.12
CA ILE A 188 3.33 16.48 3.98
C ILE A 188 3.26 17.86 4.64
N GLU A 189 2.98 18.91 3.87
CA GLU A 189 2.84 20.28 4.34
C GLU A 189 1.76 20.38 5.44
N ARG A 190 0.63 19.68 5.27
CA ARG A 190 -0.42 19.58 6.30
C ARG A 190 0.12 19.04 7.64
N ILE A 191 1.03 18.05 7.60
CA ILE A 191 1.65 17.48 8.80
C ILE A 191 2.62 18.49 9.42
N GLU A 192 3.40 19.21 8.61
CA GLU A 192 4.29 20.28 9.08
C GLU A 192 3.51 21.43 9.74
N GLU A 193 2.39 21.84 9.15
CA GLU A 193 1.50 22.88 9.69
C GLU A 193 0.86 22.50 11.04
N MET A 194 0.74 21.20 11.33
CA MET A 194 0.33 20.75 12.67
C MET A 194 1.42 21.01 13.72
N GLY A 195 2.64 21.38 13.31
CA GLY A 195 3.78 21.65 14.17
C GLY A 195 4.75 20.47 14.31
N VAL A 196 4.75 19.55 13.34
CA VAL A 196 5.80 18.53 13.22
C VAL A 196 7.02 19.16 12.57
N GLU A 197 8.19 19.03 13.20
CA GLU A 197 9.46 19.51 12.64
C GLU A 197 10.07 18.43 11.77
N ILE A 198 10.31 18.69 10.48
CA ILE A 198 11.00 17.74 9.59
C ILE A 198 12.41 18.28 9.27
N ARG A 199 13.43 17.54 9.69
CA ARG A 199 14.84 17.83 9.42
C ARG A 199 15.33 16.98 8.25
N LEU A 200 15.44 17.62 7.10
CA LEU A 200 15.97 17.02 5.86
C LEU A 200 17.50 16.95 5.90
N ASP A 201 18.08 16.16 5.00
CA ASP A 201 19.55 15.97 4.88
C ASP A 201 20.24 15.64 6.22
N THR A 202 19.53 14.95 7.12
CA THR A 202 19.96 14.64 8.48
C THR A 202 19.89 13.12 8.73
N PRO A 203 20.83 12.34 8.19
CA PRO A 203 20.92 10.91 8.48
C PRO A 203 21.22 10.67 9.97
N VAL A 204 20.70 9.58 10.52
CA VAL A 204 20.90 9.18 11.92
C VAL A 204 21.75 7.92 11.95
N ASP A 205 23.04 8.08 12.23
CA ASP A 205 23.99 6.97 12.30
C ASP A 205 24.07 6.33 13.69
N ASP A 206 23.70 7.07 14.73
CA ASP A 206 23.70 6.63 16.12
C ASP A 206 22.41 7.07 16.82
N LEU A 207 21.46 6.14 16.92
CA LEU A 207 20.16 6.44 17.51
C LEU A 207 20.31 6.88 18.97
N LYS A 208 21.18 6.23 19.74
CA LYS A 208 21.33 6.50 21.17
C LYS A 208 21.87 7.91 21.41
N ALA A 209 22.97 8.27 20.74
CA ALA A 209 23.57 9.59 20.87
C ALA A 209 22.59 10.70 20.46
N THR A 210 21.89 10.51 19.33
CA THR A 210 20.92 11.50 18.83
C THR A 210 19.73 11.66 19.79
N MET A 211 19.25 10.56 20.40
CA MET A 211 18.20 10.60 21.41
C MET A 211 18.64 11.38 22.66
N GLU A 212 19.86 11.13 23.15
CA GLU A 212 20.42 11.79 24.34
C GLU A 212 20.68 13.28 24.11
N GLU A 213 21.33 13.65 23.01
CA GLU A 213 21.62 15.05 22.63
C GLU A 213 20.34 15.86 22.40
N GLY A 214 19.37 15.26 21.71
CA GLY A 214 18.08 15.88 21.47
C GLY A 214 17.14 15.84 22.68
N GLY A 215 17.44 15.02 23.70
CA GLY A 215 16.65 14.75 24.90
C GLY A 215 15.24 14.23 24.59
N TYR A 216 15.15 13.26 23.68
CA TYR A 216 13.87 12.65 23.27
C TYR A 216 13.43 11.58 24.28
N ASP A 217 12.13 11.57 24.61
CA ASP A 217 11.54 10.59 25.55
C ASP A 217 11.34 9.21 24.90
N ALA A 218 11.16 9.18 23.58
CA ALA A 218 10.93 7.96 22.78
C ALA A 218 11.37 8.16 21.33
N ALA A 219 11.58 7.05 20.61
CA ALA A 219 11.86 7.05 19.18
C ALA A 219 10.95 6.09 18.41
N PHE A 220 10.52 6.50 17.22
CA PHE A 220 9.88 5.64 16.23
C PHE A 220 10.76 5.52 14.99
N LEU A 221 11.14 4.30 14.64
CA LEU A 221 12.03 3.99 13.54
C LEU A 221 11.21 3.60 12.31
N ALA A 222 11.43 4.32 11.22
CA ALA A 222 10.75 4.12 9.94
C ALA A 222 11.73 4.32 8.78
N VAL A 223 12.94 3.77 8.91
CA VAL A 223 14.04 3.92 7.93
C VAL A 223 13.81 3.13 6.63
N GLY A 224 12.75 2.34 6.55
CA GLY A 224 12.37 1.60 5.33
C GLY A 224 13.41 0.58 4.88
N ALA A 225 13.27 0.13 3.63
CA ALA A 225 14.21 -0.76 2.96
C ALA A 225 14.79 -0.07 1.71
N HIS A 226 15.99 0.49 1.85
CA HIS A 226 16.64 1.29 0.80
C HIS A 226 17.83 0.59 0.13
N THR A 227 18.34 -0.49 0.71
CA THR A 227 19.49 -1.22 0.19
C THR A 227 19.03 -2.22 -0.87
N PRO A 228 19.38 -2.06 -2.16
CA PRO A 228 18.93 -2.99 -3.19
C PRO A 228 19.58 -4.37 -3.04
N LYS A 229 18.83 -5.41 -3.38
CA LYS A 229 19.35 -6.78 -3.46
C LYS A 229 20.09 -6.96 -4.77
N SER A 230 21.35 -7.35 -4.69
CA SER A 230 22.15 -7.73 -5.85
C SER A 230 22.16 -9.25 -6.07
N LEU A 231 22.43 -9.64 -7.31
CA LEU A 231 22.72 -11.01 -7.68
C LEU A 231 23.91 -10.98 -8.63
N ASP A 232 24.92 -11.79 -8.36
CA ASP A 232 26.06 -11.93 -9.25
C ASP A 232 25.65 -12.66 -10.53
N ILE A 233 25.61 -11.92 -11.63
CA ILE A 233 25.38 -12.44 -12.97
C ILE A 233 26.72 -12.36 -13.71
N PRO A 234 27.23 -13.45 -14.30
CA PRO A 234 28.42 -13.39 -15.14
C PRO A 234 28.20 -12.45 -16.34
N ILE A 235 29.08 -11.46 -16.50
CA ILE A 235 29.02 -10.50 -17.61
C ILE A 235 30.37 -10.49 -18.33
N SER A 236 30.33 -10.67 -19.64
CA SER A 236 31.48 -10.50 -20.53
C SER A 236 31.20 -9.31 -21.46
N GLY A 237 31.97 -8.23 -21.33
CA GLY A 237 31.75 -6.97 -22.03
C GLY A 237 31.43 -5.81 -21.08
N ASN A 238 31.00 -4.68 -21.64
CA ASN A 238 30.69 -3.47 -20.88
C ASN A 238 29.22 -3.10 -21.07
N ILE A 239 28.36 -3.62 -20.20
CA ILE A 239 26.95 -3.26 -20.13
C ILE A 239 26.68 -2.59 -18.78
N PRO A 240 25.97 -1.44 -18.75
CA PRO A 240 25.58 -0.83 -17.49
C PRO A 240 24.62 -1.74 -16.72
N VAL A 241 24.92 -1.97 -15.44
CA VAL A 241 24.04 -2.63 -14.48
C VAL A 241 23.60 -1.58 -13.47
N ILE A 242 22.29 -1.42 -13.32
CA ILE A 242 21.70 -0.32 -12.55
C ILE A 242 20.70 -0.90 -11.57
N GLU A 243 20.71 -0.41 -10.34
CA GLU A 243 19.72 -0.80 -9.35
C GLU A 243 18.38 -0.08 -9.62
N GLY A 244 17.28 -0.82 -9.59
CA GLY A 244 15.96 -0.30 -9.96
C GLY A 244 15.51 0.87 -9.10
N ILE A 245 15.80 0.83 -7.79
CA ILE A 245 15.50 1.95 -6.90
C ILE A 245 16.35 3.19 -7.21
N THR A 246 17.62 3.00 -7.58
CA THR A 246 18.50 4.09 -8.00
C THR A 246 17.95 4.73 -9.29
N LEU A 247 17.51 3.92 -10.25
CA LEU A 247 16.90 4.44 -11.46
C LEU A 247 15.62 5.24 -11.17
N LEU A 248 14.72 4.76 -10.29
CA LEU A 248 13.50 5.48 -9.94
C LEU A 248 13.80 6.80 -9.20
N ARG A 249 14.82 6.81 -8.34
CA ARG A 249 15.34 8.03 -7.71
C ARG A 249 15.89 9.01 -8.76
N ASP A 250 16.65 8.52 -9.73
CA ASP A 250 17.19 9.36 -10.80
C ASP A 250 16.11 9.88 -11.74
N VAL A 251 15.02 9.13 -11.95
CA VAL A 251 13.80 9.61 -12.64
C VAL A 251 13.20 10.79 -11.89
N GLU A 252 13.08 10.70 -10.56
CA GLU A 252 12.57 11.81 -9.73
C GLU A 252 13.45 13.06 -9.85
N LEU A 253 14.78 12.87 -9.83
CA LEU A 253 15.79 13.92 -9.93
C LEU A 253 16.06 14.40 -11.37
N GLU A 254 15.44 13.77 -12.38
CA GLU A 254 15.65 14.04 -13.80
C GLU A 254 17.11 13.81 -14.27
N GLN A 255 17.78 12.82 -13.66
CA GLN A 255 19.19 12.46 -13.86
C GLN A 255 19.38 11.17 -14.68
N THR A 256 18.53 10.92 -15.67
CA THR A 256 18.45 9.62 -16.37
C THR A 256 19.23 9.54 -17.69
N ARG A 257 20.18 10.46 -17.94
CA ARG A 257 20.91 10.56 -19.21
C ARG A 257 21.71 9.30 -19.59
N TYR A 258 22.02 8.46 -18.61
CA TYR A 258 22.72 7.19 -18.79
C TYR A 258 21.83 6.08 -19.35
N LEU A 259 20.50 6.18 -19.22
CA LEU A 259 19.57 5.14 -19.65
C LEU A 259 19.25 5.31 -21.14
N LYS A 260 19.85 4.47 -21.98
CA LYS A 260 19.68 4.49 -23.44
C LYS A 260 19.57 3.09 -24.00
N GLY A 261 18.85 2.96 -25.13
CA GLY A 261 18.69 1.68 -25.83
C GLY A 261 17.66 0.75 -25.20
N ARG A 262 17.85 -0.54 -25.42
CA ARG A 262 16.96 -1.63 -25.02
C ARG A 262 17.21 -1.99 -23.55
N VAL A 263 16.24 -1.70 -22.70
CA VAL A 263 16.35 -1.96 -21.26
C VAL A 263 15.83 -3.36 -20.93
N VAL A 264 16.66 -4.14 -20.24
CA VAL A 264 16.27 -5.43 -19.65
C VAL A 264 16.13 -5.22 -18.15
N VAL A 265 14.94 -5.48 -17.61
CA VAL A 265 14.63 -5.38 -16.19
C VAL A 265 14.59 -6.77 -15.60
N TYR A 266 15.32 -7.03 -14.52
CA TYR A 266 15.31 -8.32 -13.84
C TYR A 266 14.60 -8.23 -12.48
N GLY A 267 13.39 -8.77 -12.42
CA GLY A 267 12.52 -8.64 -11.25
C GLY A 267 11.04 -8.76 -11.63
N GLY A 268 10.19 -9.11 -10.67
CA GLY A 268 8.75 -9.35 -10.90
C GLY A 268 7.81 -8.73 -9.87
N GLY A 269 8.29 -7.72 -9.13
CA GLY A 269 7.50 -6.94 -8.16
C GLY A 269 7.11 -5.57 -8.71
N ASN A 270 6.40 -4.77 -7.91
CA ASN A 270 5.89 -3.45 -8.34
C ASN A 270 7.02 -2.51 -8.80
N THR A 271 8.16 -2.50 -8.10
CA THR A 271 9.37 -1.76 -8.52
C THR A 271 9.80 -2.11 -9.94
N ALA A 272 9.73 -3.39 -10.34
CA ALA A 272 10.10 -3.81 -11.69
C ALA A 272 9.13 -3.27 -12.74
N MET A 273 7.83 -3.19 -12.43
CA MET A 273 6.81 -2.63 -13.32
C MET A 273 7.00 -1.11 -13.48
N ASP A 274 7.20 -0.39 -12.37
CA ASP A 274 7.47 1.06 -12.40
C ASP A 274 8.78 1.39 -13.14
N VAL A 275 9.83 0.59 -12.93
CA VAL A 275 11.09 0.68 -13.69
C VAL A 275 10.85 0.47 -15.18
N ALA A 276 10.11 -0.57 -15.56
CA ALA A 276 9.86 -0.88 -16.97
C ALA A 276 9.08 0.24 -17.65
N ARG A 277 7.98 0.71 -17.06
CA ARG A 277 7.18 1.81 -17.60
C ARG A 277 7.96 3.13 -17.67
N SER A 278 8.78 3.41 -16.66
CA SER A 278 9.69 4.56 -16.69
C SER A 278 10.72 4.43 -17.83
N ALA A 279 11.33 3.25 -18.00
CA ALA A 279 12.27 2.98 -19.07
C ALA A 279 11.63 3.10 -20.47
N LYS A 280 10.39 2.64 -20.64
CA LYS A 280 9.62 2.80 -21.88
C LYS A 280 9.48 4.28 -22.26
N ARG A 281 9.12 5.13 -21.29
CA ARG A 281 8.93 6.57 -21.48
C ARG A 281 10.25 7.31 -21.75
N LEU A 282 11.34 6.90 -21.11
CA LEU A 282 12.64 7.53 -21.26
C LEU A 282 13.38 7.15 -22.54
N THR A 283 13.26 5.89 -22.96
CA THR A 283 14.07 5.35 -24.06
C THR A 283 13.30 5.18 -25.36
N GLY A 284 11.96 5.05 -25.29
CA GLY A 284 11.09 4.72 -26.43
C GLY A 284 11.09 3.24 -26.83
N PHE A 285 12.12 2.48 -26.44
CA PHE A 285 12.22 1.05 -26.69
C PHE A 285 11.24 0.27 -25.81
N THR A 286 10.78 -0.88 -26.30
CA THR A 286 10.01 -1.83 -25.48
C THR A 286 10.95 -2.51 -24.48
N PRO A 287 10.77 -2.26 -23.16
CA PRO A 287 11.55 -2.94 -22.13
C PRO A 287 11.16 -4.41 -22.05
N LYS A 288 12.14 -5.25 -21.69
CA LYS A 288 11.92 -6.68 -21.42
C LYS A 288 12.08 -6.93 -19.93
N VAL A 289 11.02 -7.42 -19.29
CA VAL A 289 11.03 -7.77 -17.87
C VAL A 289 11.21 -9.27 -17.73
N ILE A 290 12.32 -9.68 -17.14
CA ILE A 290 12.67 -11.07 -16.90
C ILE A 290 12.19 -11.48 -15.51
N VAL A 291 11.28 -12.46 -15.47
CA VAL A 291 10.64 -12.91 -14.23
C VAL A 291 10.85 -14.40 -14.05
N ARG A 292 11.40 -14.81 -12.89
CA ARG A 292 11.65 -16.24 -12.59
C ARG A 292 10.39 -17.05 -12.34
N ARG A 293 9.30 -16.40 -11.92
CA ARG A 293 8.03 -17.03 -11.56
C ARG A 293 7.03 -16.99 -12.72
N ALA A 294 6.05 -17.88 -12.66
CA ALA A 294 4.89 -17.86 -13.53
C ALA A 294 4.05 -16.60 -13.29
N ARG A 295 3.19 -16.24 -14.25
CA ARG A 295 2.44 -14.97 -14.27
C ARG A 295 1.51 -14.84 -13.06
N GLU A 296 0.90 -15.94 -12.68
CA GLU A 296 -0.07 -16.07 -11.57
C GLU A 296 0.61 -16.03 -10.19
N ARG A 297 1.95 -16.10 -10.17
CA ARG A 297 2.79 -16.07 -8.97
C ARG A 297 3.75 -14.88 -8.97
N MET A 298 3.48 -13.87 -9.81
CA MET A 298 4.22 -12.61 -9.77
C MET A 298 3.98 -11.91 -8.43
N ALA A 299 5.00 -11.17 -7.97
CA ALA A 299 4.89 -10.41 -6.73
C ALA A 299 4.22 -9.04 -6.95
N ALA A 300 4.20 -8.57 -8.20
CA ALA A 300 3.49 -7.36 -8.58
C ALA A 300 1.97 -7.58 -8.54
N HIS A 301 1.21 -6.56 -8.15
CA HIS A 301 -0.24 -6.61 -8.20
C HIS A 301 -0.74 -6.67 -9.65
N ASP A 302 -1.88 -7.33 -9.87
CA ASP A 302 -2.32 -7.63 -11.23
C ASP A 302 -2.61 -6.39 -12.08
N PHE A 303 -3.12 -5.31 -11.49
CA PHE A 303 -3.35 -4.06 -12.21
C PHE A 303 -2.03 -3.40 -12.65
N GLU A 304 -0.95 -3.49 -11.86
CA GLU A 304 0.37 -2.96 -12.22
C GLU A 304 0.92 -3.67 -13.45
N VAL A 305 0.74 -4.98 -13.47
CA VAL A 305 1.17 -5.80 -14.61
C VAL A 305 0.29 -5.52 -15.82
N HIS A 306 -1.03 -5.33 -15.63
CA HIS A 306 -1.93 -4.98 -16.71
C HIS A 306 -1.56 -3.63 -17.35
N GLU A 307 -1.36 -2.58 -16.54
CA GLU A 307 -0.91 -1.27 -17.02
C GLU A 307 0.45 -1.34 -17.74
N ALA A 308 1.38 -2.15 -17.25
CA ALA A 308 2.66 -2.36 -17.93
C ALA A 308 2.49 -3.02 -19.31
N LEU A 309 1.60 -4.02 -19.43
CA LEU A 309 1.29 -4.67 -20.70
C LEU A 309 0.61 -3.72 -21.69
N GLU A 310 -0.29 -2.85 -21.21
CA GLU A 310 -0.92 -1.79 -22.02
C GLU A 310 0.12 -0.78 -22.55
N GLU A 311 1.17 -0.48 -21.78
CA GLU A 311 2.31 0.34 -22.22
C GLU A 311 3.32 -0.44 -23.11
N VAL A 312 2.97 -1.65 -23.56
CA VAL A 312 3.77 -2.51 -24.45
C VAL A 312 5.12 -2.87 -23.82
N VAL A 313 5.10 -3.23 -22.54
CA VAL A 313 6.21 -3.89 -21.85
C VAL A 313 6.15 -5.39 -22.13
N ASP A 314 7.28 -5.99 -22.52
CA ASP A 314 7.38 -7.43 -22.77
C ASP A 314 7.78 -8.15 -21.47
N ILE A 315 6.94 -9.06 -20.98
CA ILE A 315 7.17 -9.77 -19.72
C ILE A 315 7.47 -11.23 -20.01
N LEU A 316 8.73 -11.63 -19.77
CA LEU A 316 9.24 -12.97 -19.99
C LEU A 316 9.21 -13.74 -18.67
N ASN A 317 8.05 -14.34 -18.37
CA ASN A 317 7.86 -15.22 -17.23
C ASN A 317 8.62 -16.55 -17.35
N LEU A 318 8.88 -17.15 -16.19
CA LEU A 318 9.64 -18.40 -16.08
C LEU A 318 10.99 -18.32 -16.79
N ARG A 319 11.69 -17.19 -16.67
CA ARG A 319 13.04 -16.99 -17.21
C ARG A 319 13.99 -16.47 -16.13
N THR A 320 15.25 -16.84 -16.24
CA THR A 320 16.33 -16.25 -15.43
C THR A 320 17.50 -15.87 -16.32
N ILE A 321 18.21 -14.80 -15.98
CA ILE A 321 19.44 -14.43 -16.68
C ILE A 321 20.54 -15.38 -16.19
N LYS A 322 21.17 -16.11 -17.12
CA LYS A 322 22.28 -17.01 -16.82
C LYS A 322 23.63 -16.31 -16.91
N GLU A 323 23.81 -15.54 -17.98
CA GLU A 323 25.00 -14.75 -18.26
C GLU A 323 24.69 -13.67 -19.31
N ILE A 324 25.59 -12.69 -19.45
CA ILE A 324 25.50 -11.63 -20.45
C ILE A 324 26.80 -11.59 -21.27
N LYS A 325 26.67 -11.58 -22.60
CA LYS A 325 27.77 -11.55 -23.58
C LYS A 325 27.61 -10.34 -24.50
N GLY A 326 28.35 -9.27 -24.23
CA GLY A 326 28.18 -7.99 -24.90
C GLY A 326 26.78 -7.43 -24.64
N SER A 327 25.97 -7.31 -25.70
CA SER A 327 24.55 -6.92 -25.64
C SER A 327 23.58 -8.11 -25.61
N THR A 328 24.09 -9.34 -25.65
CA THR A 328 23.28 -10.56 -25.70
C THR A 328 23.09 -11.14 -24.29
N PHE A 329 21.86 -11.20 -23.82
CA PHE A 329 21.46 -11.82 -22.56
C PHE A 329 21.07 -13.27 -22.82
N VAL A 330 21.78 -14.19 -22.19
CA VAL A 330 21.46 -15.62 -22.24
C VAL A 330 20.48 -15.92 -21.11
N LEU A 331 19.24 -16.23 -21.49
CA LEU A 331 18.17 -16.59 -20.57
C LEU A 331 18.07 -18.12 -20.47
N GLU A 332 17.83 -18.61 -19.27
CA GLU A 332 17.50 -20.01 -19.03
C GLU A 332 16.00 -20.15 -18.72
N LYS A 333 15.35 -21.11 -19.38
CA LYS A 333 13.94 -21.42 -19.13
C LYS A 333 13.78 -22.10 -17.79
N MET A 334 12.78 -21.66 -17.04
CA MET A 334 12.42 -22.17 -15.72
C MET A 334 11.13 -23.00 -15.82
N VAL A 335 10.98 -23.97 -14.93
CA VAL A 335 9.74 -24.71 -14.71
C VAL A 335 9.40 -24.68 -13.21
N PRO A 336 8.16 -24.36 -12.81
CA PRO A 336 7.76 -24.44 -11.41
C PRO A 336 7.60 -25.90 -10.97
N ASP A 337 7.96 -26.21 -9.72
CA ASP A 337 7.54 -27.44 -9.05
C ASP A 337 6.09 -27.30 -8.51
N ASP A 338 5.60 -28.34 -7.82
CA ASP A 338 4.27 -28.37 -7.22
C ASP A 338 4.05 -27.26 -6.17
N SER A 339 5.13 -26.75 -5.56
CA SER A 339 5.08 -25.62 -4.63
C SER A 339 5.11 -24.25 -5.33
N GLY A 340 5.27 -24.23 -6.65
CA GLY A 340 5.45 -23.03 -7.46
C GLY A 340 6.88 -22.48 -7.44
N ARG A 341 7.84 -23.21 -6.86
CA ARG A 341 9.26 -22.83 -6.83
C ARG A 341 9.88 -23.10 -8.21
N PRO A 342 10.53 -22.10 -8.84
CA PRO A 342 11.05 -22.28 -10.19
C PRO A 342 12.43 -22.96 -10.20
N PHE A 343 12.62 -23.92 -11.11
CA PHE A 343 13.87 -24.65 -11.36
C PHE A 343 14.36 -24.46 -12.80
N PRO A 344 15.68 -24.38 -13.01
CA PRO A 344 16.27 -24.31 -14.35
C PRO A 344 16.04 -25.59 -15.15
N THR A 345 15.77 -25.45 -16.44
CA THR A 345 15.55 -26.60 -17.35
C THR A 345 16.77 -26.97 -18.19
N GLY A 346 17.83 -26.15 -18.20
CA GLY A 346 18.95 -26.30 -19.13
C GLY A 346 18.65 -25.89 -20.58
N GLN A 347 17.44 -25.39 -20.87
CA GLN A 347 17.10 -24.83 -22.17
C GLN A 347 17.37 -23.32 -22.16
N PHE A 348 18.09 -22.85 -23.18
CA PHE A 348 18.52 -21.47 -23.29
C PHE A 348 17.84 -20.74 -24.45
N GLU A 349 17.68 -19.44 -24.29
CA GLU A 349 17.27 -18.51 -25.35
C GLU A 349 18.03 -17.19 -25.19
N GLU A 350 18.20 -16.46 -26.29
CA GLU A 350 18.97 -15.23 -26.31
C GLU A 350 18.06 -14.03 -26.60
N ILE A 351 18.28 -12.95 -25.87
CA ILE A 351 17.66 -11.66 -26.15
C ILE A 351 18.74 -10.58 -26.21
N GLU A 352 18.47 -9.54 -26.97
CA GLU A 352 19.33 -8.36 -26.96
C GLU A 352 18.88 -7.32 -25.93
N GLY A 353 19.86 -6.66 -25.30
CA GLY A 353 19.70 -5.56 -24.37
C GLY A 353 20.96 -4.70 -24.26
N ASP A 354 20.79 -3.43 -23.95
CA ASP A 354 21.88 -2.44 -23.87
C ASP A 354 22.11 -1.97 -22.42
N VAL A 355 21.16 -2.21 -21.51
CA VAL A 355 21.25 -1.92 -20.07
C VAL A 355 20.51 -3.00 -19.28
N LEU A 356 21.10 -3.46 -18.17
CA LEU A 356 20.43 -4.30 -17.18
C LEU A 356 19.98 -3.44 -15.99
N VAL A 357 18.71 -3.54 -15.60
CA VAL A 357 18.18 -2.95 -14.38
C VAL A 357 17.75 -4.04 -13.39
N MET A 358 18.37 -4.06 -12.21
CA MET A 358 18.13 -5.05 -11.16
C MET A 358 17.00 -4.58 -10.23
N ALA A 359 15.90 -5.34 -10.16
CA ALA A 359 14.73 -5.03 -9.35
C ALA A 359 14.34 -6.24 -8.47
N LEU A 360 15.30 -6.71 -7.67
CA LEU A 360 15.20 -7.95 -6.88
C LEU A 360 14.70 -7.77 -5.45
N GLY A 361 14.23 -6.56 -5.10
CA GLY A 361 13.81 -6.19 -3.76
C GLY A 361 14.90 -5.43 -3.00
N GLN A 362 14.60 -5.10 -1.74
CA GLN A 362 15.43 -4.23 -0.90
C GLN A 362 15.53 -4.77 0.54
N ASP A 363 16.57 -4.36 1.25
CA ASP A 363 16.80 -4.60 2.68
C ASP A 363 16.99 -3.27 3.44
N SER A 364 16.78 -3.32 4.75
CA SER A 364 16.94 -2.18 5.65
C SER A 364 18.38 -2.02 6.11
N GLU A 365 18.85 -0.77 6.20
CA GLU A 365 20.12 -0.45 6.84
C GLU A 365 19.89 -0.24 8.34
N LEU A 366 20.46 -1.13 9.17
CA LEU A 366 20.18 -1.19 10.62
C LEU A 366 21.37 -0.74 11.47
N GLY A 367 22.37 -0.08 10.86
CA GLY A 367 23.60 0.37 11.53
C GLY A 367 23.36 1.33 12.70
N LEU A 368 22.29 2.13 12.64
CA LEU A 368 21.88 3.04 13.72
C LEU A 368 21.58 2.37 15.06
N LEU A 369 21.32 1.05 15.05
CA LEU A 369 20.93 0.26 16.22
C LEU A 369 22.12 -0.41 16.91
N ARG A 370 23.35 -0.19 16.45
CA ARG A 370 24.57 -0.85 16.98
C ARG A 370 24.75 -0.76 18.51
N ASN A 371 24.19 0.27 19.14
CA ASN A 371 24.28 0.52 20.59
C ASN A 371 23.10 -0.06 21.40
N PHE A 372 22.21 -0.82 20.76
CA PHE A 372 21.03 -1.45 21.38
C PHE A 372 21.07 -2.98 21.18
N PRO A 373 21.88 -3.70 21.97
CA PRO A 373 22.05 -5.16 21.81
C PRO A 373 20.79 -5.97 22.16
N ASP A 374 19.83 -5.35 22.84
CA ASP A 374 18.52 -5.90 23.21
C ASP A 374 17.48 -5.80 22.08
N ILE A 375 17.75 -5.04 21.02
CA ILE A 375 16.89 -5.01 19.83
C ILE A 375 17.22 -6.21 18.93
N GLU A 376 16.29 -7.14 18.86
CA GLU A 376 16.44 -8.37 18.08
C GLU A 376 16.20 -8.13 16.58
N ILE A 377 17.17 -8.53 15.75
CA ILE A 377 17.07 -8.51 14.29
C ILE A 377 16.93 -9.96 13.78
N LYS A 378 15.84 -10.23 13.06
CA LYS A 378 15.54 -11.54 12.45
C LYS A 378 15.36 -11.35 10.95
N TRP A 379 16.05 -12.15 10.14
CA TRP A 379 15.91 -12.12 8.68
C TRP A 379 16.12 -10.73 8.05
N GLY A 380 16.97 -9.89 8.66
CA GLY A 380 17.26 -8.53 8.19
C GLY A 380 16.21 -7.48 8.54
N VAL A 381 15.23 -7.80 9.38
CA VAL A 381 14.21 -6.86 9.89
C VAL A 381 14.19 -6.81 11.42
N VAL A 382 13.74 -5.69 11.98
CA VAL A 382 13.64 -5.46 13.42
C VAL A 382 12.41 -6.16 14.00
N SER A 383 12.62 -6.95 15.04
CA SER A 383 11.53 -7.63 15.74
C SER A 383 10.79 -6.65 16.65
N VAL A 384 9.45 -6.66 16.55
CA VAL A 384 8.57 -5.82 17.35
C VAL A 384 7.43 -6.63 17.95
N ASN A 385 6.84 -6.13 19.04
CA ASN A 385 5.63 -6.69 19.62
C ASN A 385 4.36 -6.16 18.93
N ALA A 386 3.18 -6.57 19.40
CA ALA A 386 1.89 -6.15 18.84
C ALA A 386 1.64 -4.62 18.92
N GLY A 387 2.33 -3.91 19.82
CA GLY A 387 2.31 -2.45 19.93
C GLY A 387 3.45 -1.76 19.17
N MET A 388 4.12 -2.47 18.25
CA MET A 388 5.26 -1.98 17.47
C MET A 388 6.51 -1.59 18.29
N MET A 389 6.57 -1.96 19.57
CA MET A 389 7.74 -1.70 20.41
C MET A 389 8.81 -2.76 20.15
N THR A 390 10.06 -2.32 20.06
CA THR A 390 11.23 -3.20 19.95
C THR A 390 11.55 -3.88 21.30
N GLY A 391 12.63 -4.66 21.35
CA GLY A 391 13.15 -5.20 22.62
C GLY A 391 13.59 -4.12 23.63
N HIS A 392 13.81 -2.88 23.17
CA HIS A 392 14.16 -1.75 24.02
C HIS A 392 12.94 -0.87 24.33
N ALA A 393 12.69 -0.61 25.61
CA ALA A 393 11.58 0.22 26.04
C ALA A 393 11.72 1.66 25.53
N GLY A 394 10.64 2.22 24.96
CA GLY A 394 10.65 3.56 24.39
C GLY A 394 11.17 3.65 22.94
N ILE A 395 11.64 2.54 22.36
CA ILE A 395 12.00 2.46 20.94
C ILE A 395 10.98 1.57 20.22
N PHE A 396 10.35 2.16 19.21
CA PHE A 396 9.35 1.55 18.36
C PHE A 396 9.85 1.49 16.91
N ALA A 397 9.31 0.58 16.10
CA ALA A 397 9.66 0.49 14.68
C ALA A 397 8.44 0.10 13.84
N GLY A 398 8.39 0.56 12.59
CA GLY A 398 7.30 0.23 11.66
C GLY A 398 7.67 0.46 10.19
N GLY A 399 6.74 0.11 9.30
CA GLY A 399 6.98 0.09 7.85
C GLY A 399 7.91 -1.04 7.42
N ASP A 400 8.58 -0.88 6.26
CA ASP A 400 9.35 -1.96 5.62
C ASP A 400 10.53 -2.53 6.44
N MET A 401 10.90 -1.90 7.56
CA MET A 401 11.98 -2.37 8.44
C MET A 401 11.55 -3.40 9.48
N VAL A 402 10.25 -3.67 9.61
CA VAL A 402 9.70 -4.73 10.48
C VAL A 402 9.08 -5.85 9.63
N PRO A 403 8.71 -7.01 10.20
CA PRO A 403 7.98 -8.05 9.48
C PRO A 403 6.57 -7.60 9.08
N SER A 404 6.44 -6.88 7.96
CA SER A 404 5.16 -6.43 7.41
C SER A 404 5.01 -6.79 5.93
N GLU A 405 3.78 -6.71 5.44
CA GLU A 405 3.55 -6.58 4.01
C GLU A 405 4.16 -5.22 3.55
N ARG A 406 4.82 -5.22 2.40
CA ARG A 406 5.49 -4.02 1.86
C ARG A 406 4.50 -3.22 1.02
N THR A 407 3.53 -2.66 1.72
CA THR A 407 2.51 -1.75 1.18
C THR A 407 2.71 -0.36 1.76
N VAL A 408 2.04 0.63 1.16
CA VAL A 408 2.08 2.01 1.69
C VAL A 408 1.25 2.14 2.97
N THR A 409 0.17 1.34 3.08
CA THR A 409 -0.73 1.25 4.24
C THR A 409 -0.20 0.36 5.33
#